data_AF-A0A3D1LG75-F1
#
_entry.id   AF-A0A3D1LG75-F1
#
_cell.length_a   1.000
_cell.length_b   1.000
_cell.length_c   1.000
_cell.angle_alpha   90.00
_cell.angle_beta   90.00
_cell.angle_gamma   90.00
#
_symmetry.space_group_name_H-M   'P 1'
#
loop_
_entity.id
_entity.type
_entity.pdbx_description
1 polymer ?
#
loop_
_entity_poly.entity_id
_entity_poly.type
_entity_poly.pdbx_seq_one_letter_code
_entity_poly.pdbx_strand_id
1 'polypeptide(L)'
;MYIRETTAEERRAIENAVDYAFLKVEQVGKLLYDLLEDYFGDREQKKLTDYDTETIGYRLWIVSDILSDSVLEYHLQTGHYDALGVKGYIENAERAKANADAVRAQEERLHHDQKAG
;
A
#
# COMPACT_ATOMS: atom_id res chain seq x y z
N MET A 1 -18.47 11.57 11.82
CA MET A 1 -19.24 10.31 11.67
C MET A 1 -18.95 9.43 12.89
N TYR A 2 -19.94 8.77 13.49
CA TYR A 2 -19.73 7.90 14.66
C TYR A 2 -20.27 6.50 14.36
N ILE A 3 -19.50 5.47 14.67
CA ILE A 3 -19.96 4.08 14.60
C ILE A 3 -20.82 3.82 15.84
N ARG A 4 -22.14 3.98 15.71
CA ARG A 4 -23.09 3.90 16.84
C ARG A 4 -23.50 2.46 17.21
N GLU A 5 -23.26 1.51 16.31
CA GLU A 5 -23.70 0.10 16.43
C GLU A 5 -22.56 -0.86 16.73
N THR A 6 -21.53 -0.41 17.45
CA THR A 6 -20.41 -1.27 17.86
C THR A 6 -20.16 -1.21 19.36
N THR A 7 -19.67 -2.30 19.92
CA THR A 7 -19.04 -2.36 21.24
C THR A 7 -17.66 -1.71 21.19
N ALA A 8 -17.06 -1.47 22.37
CA ALA A 8 -15.69 -0.97 22.44
C ALA A 8 -14.66 -1.98 21.88
N GLU A 9 -14.91 -3.28 22.05
CA GLU A 9 -14.06 -4.34 21.53
C GLU A 9 -14.13 -4.43 20.01
N GLU A 10 -15.32 -4.35 19.44
CA GLU A 10 -15.51 -4.30 17.98
C GLU A 10 -14.83 -3.08 17.36
N ARG A 11 -14.89 -1.91 18.02
CA ARG A 11 -14.15 -0.73 17.55
C ARG A 11 -12.65 -0.93 17.54
N ARG A 12 -12.07 -1.55 18.58
CA ARG A 12 -10.64 -1.88 18.62
C ARG A 12 -10.25 -2.90 17.56
N ALA A 13 -11.11 -3.89 17.30
CA ALA A 13 -10.85 -4.87 16.25
C ALA A 13 -10.83 -4.22 14.86
N ILE A 14 -11.78 -3.31 14.59
CA ILE A 14 -11.82 -2.53 13.35
C ILE A 14 -10.58 -1.63 13.25
N GLU A 15 -10.26 -0.89 14.31
CA GLU A 15 -9.07 -0.02 14.39
C GLU A 15 -7.82 -0.83 14.05
N ASN A 16 -7.53 -1.92 14.77
CA ASN A 16 -6.37 -2.77 14.50
C ASN A 16 -6.33 -3.32 13.06
N ALA A 17 -7.50 -3.59 12.46
CA ALA A 17 -7.56 -4.11 11.10
C ALA A 17 -7.17 -3.04 10.07
N VAL A 18 -7.49 -1.76 10.28
CA VAL A 18 -7.27 -0.68 9.30
C VAL A 18 -6.16 0.31 9.66
N ASP A 19 -5.63 0.23 10.89
CA ASP A 19 -4.68 1.19 11.46
C ASP A 19 -3.45 1.36 10.56
N TYR A 20 -2.90 0.26 10.07
CA TYR A 20 -1.71 0.31 9.22
C TYR A 20 -1.94 1.03 7.88
N ALA A 21 -3.08 0.79 7.23
CA ALA A 21 -3.45 1.51 6.01
C ALA A 21 -3.65 3.01 6.29
N PHE A 22 -4.22 3.34 7.44
CA PHE A 22 -4.47 4.72 7.85
C PHE A 22 -3.18 5.48 8.22
N LEU A 23 -2.25 4.86 8.95
CA LEU A 23 -0.93 5.43 9.26
C LEU A 23 -0.17 5.85 7.99
N LYS A 24 -0.23 5.04 6.94
CA LYS A 24 0.35 5.39 5.62
C LYS A 24 -0.35 6.60 4.99
N VAL A 25 -1.68 6.72 5.12
CA VAL A 25 -2.43 7.88 4.64
C VAL A 25 -2.02 9.15 5.40
N GLU A 26 -1.84 9.08 6.72
CA GLU A 26 -1.33 10.20 7.51
C GLU A 26 0.08 10.62 7.06
N GLN A 27 0.96 9.65 6.78
CA GLN A 27 2.29 9.91 6.24
C GLN A 27 2.22 10.60 4.87
N VAL A 28 1.34 10.14 3.97
CA VAL A 28 1.09 10.78 2.67
C VAL A 28 0.61 12.22 2.85
N GLY A 29 -0.30 12.46 3.79
CA GLY A 29 -0.80 13.81 4.10
C GLY A 29 0.34 14.75 4.48
N LYS A 30 1.29 14.28 5.31
CA LYS A 30 2.48 15.05 5.67
C LYS A 30 3.38 15.31 4.46
N LEU A 31 3.67 14.30 3.64
CA LEU A 31 4.51 14.45 2.45
C LEU A 31 3.92 15.46 1.45
N LEU A 32 2.60 15.44 1.27
CA LEU A 32 1.89 16.42 0.44
C LEU A 32 1.95 17.82 1.04
N TYR A 33 1.73 17.94 2.36
CA TYR A 33 1.84 19.23 3.04
C TYR A 33 3.23 19.84 2.87
N ASP A 34 4.29 19.05 3.12
CA ASP A 34 5.68 19.49 2.97
C ASP A 34 5.99 19.89 1.52
N LEU A 35 5.49 19.13 0.52
CA LEU A 35 5.63 19.49 -0.89
C LEU A 35 4.92 20.80 -1.24
N LEU A 36 3.73 21.03 -0.69
CA LEU A 36 2.97 22.26 -0.89
C LEU A 36 3.70 23.45 -0.26
N GLU A 37 4.18 23.34 0.96
CA GLU A 37 4.95 24.40 1.63
C GLU A 37 6.25 24.71 0.86
N ASP A 38 7.03 23.67 0.52
CA ASP A 38 8.35 23.82 -0.12
C ASP A 38 8.28 24.53 -1.48
N TYR A 39 7.25 24.23 -2.29
CA TYR A 39 7.20 24.66 -3.70
C TYR A 39 6.06 25.62 -4.03
N PHE A 40 5.00 25.64 -3.22
CA PHE A 40 3.76 26.35 -3.52
C PHE A 40 3.25 27.22 -2.35
N GLY A 41 3.93 27.25 -1.20
CA GLY A 41 3.50 27.96 0.00
C GLY A 41 3.69 29.48 -0.04
N ASP A 42 4.60 29.96 -0.88
CA ASP A 42 4.88 31.40 -1.02
C ASP A 42 3.73 32.13 -1.72
N ARG A 43 3.38 33.33 -1.26
CA ARG A 43 2.39 34.18 -1.95
C ARG A 43 2.85 34.57 -3.37
N GLU A 44 4.13 34.85 -3.53
CA GLU A 44 4.74 35.13 -4.83
C GLU A 44 5.41 33.86 -5.35
N GLN A 45 4.82 33.30 -6.41
CA GLN A 45 5.29 32.03 -6.97
C GLN A 45 6.57 32.25 -7.77
N LYS A 46 7.63 31.55 -7.39
CA LYS A 46 8.90 31.56 -8.11
C LYS A 46 8.81 30.63 -9.32
N LYS A 47 9.56 30.93 -10.37
CA LYS A 47 9.69 30.01 -11.49
C LYS A 47 10.40 28.75 -11.01
N LEU A 48 9.77 27.59 -11.22
CA LEU A 48 10.38 26.30 -10.93
C LEU A 48 11.56 26.04 -11.86
N THR A 49 12.64 25.52 -11.29
CA THR A 49 13.76 24.99 -12.07
C THR A 49 13.45 23.59 -12.59
N ASP A 50 14.28 23.09 -13.49
CA ASP A 50 14.18 21.70 -13.97
C ASP A 50 14.33 20.70 -12.80
N TYR A 51 15.25 20.99 -11.87
CA TYR A 51 15.46 20.19 -10.65
C TYR A 51 14.25 20.22 -9.71
N ASP A 52 13.61 21.38 -9.53
CA ASP A 52 12.39 21.48 -8.72
C ASP A 52 11.27 20.64 -9.34
N THR A 53 11.13 20.73 -10.67
CA THR A 53 10.12 19.98 -11.42
C THR A 53 10.32 18.47 -11.29
N GLU A 54 11.57 17.99 -11.43
CA GLU A 54 11.92 16.59 -11.21
C GLU A 54 11.62 16.16 -9.78
N THR A 55 12.00 16.97 -8.79
CA THR A 55 11.79 16.67 -7.37
C THR A 55 10.30 16.59 -7.02
N ILE A 56 9.49 17.54 -7.51
CA ILE A 56 8.03 17.53 -7.35
C ILE A 56 7.44 16.26 -7.98
N GLY A 57 7.82 15.94 -9.22
CA GLY A 57 7.34 14.75 -9.92
C GLY A 57 7.65 13.46 -9.16
N TYR A 58 8.87 13.30 -8.68
CA TYR A 58 9.30 12.14 -7.89
C TYR A 58 8.53 12.01 -6.56
N ARG A 59 8.35 13.11 -5.83
CA ARG A 59 7.60 13.12 -4.57
C ARG A 59 6.11 12.81 -4.79
N LEU A 60 5.51 13.35 -5.86
CA LEU A 60 4.13 13.03 -6.23
C LEU A 60 3.96 11.56 -6.64
N TRP A 61 4.95 10.99 -7.32
CA TRP A 61 4.96 9.57 -7.64
C TRP A 61 4.98 8.69 -6.37
N ILE A 62 5.85 8.98 -5.41
CA ILE A 62 5.89 8.28 -4.11
C ILE A 62 4.53 8.39 -3.40
N VAL A 63 3.96 9.60 -3.33
CA VAL A 63 2.65 9.81 -2.72
C VAL A 63 1.57 8.97 -3.41
N SER A 64 1.55 8.95 -4.73
CA SER A 64 0.59 8.18 -5.51
C SER A 64 0.72 6.68 -5.26
N ASP A 65 1.94 6.17 -5.15
CA ASP A 65 2.25 4.77 -4.89
C ASP A 65 1.75 4.35 -3.50
N ILE A 66 2.15 5.07 -2.46
CA ILE A 66 1.73 4.80 -1.07
C ILE A 66 0.22 4.89 -0.93
N LEU A 67 -0.41 5.92 -1.52
CA LEU A 67 -1.86 6.11 -1.42
C LEU A 67 -2.62 4.98 -2.12
N SER A 68 -2.15 4.54 -3.29
CA SER A 68 -2.78 3.43 -4.03
C SER A 68 -2.70 2.14 -3.24
N ASP A 69 -1.53 1.84 -2.66
CA ASP A 69 -1.32 0.67 -1.81
C ASP A 69 -2.20 0.71 -0.55
N SER A 70 -2.28 1.86 0.13
CA SER A 70 -3.13 2.02 1.31
C SER A 70 -4.61 1.81 1.01
N VAL A 71 -5.09 2.34 -0.12
CA VAL A 71 -6.49 2.18 -0.54
C VAL A 71 -6.79 0.71 -0.88
N LEU A 72 -5.88 0.06 -1.60
CA LEU A 72 -5.99 -1.37 -1.91
C LEU A 72 -6.02 -2.21 -0.62
N GLU A 73 -5.11 -1.95 0.31
CA GLU A 73 -5.01 -2.64 1.59
C GLU A 73 -6.30 -2.50 2.41
N TYR A 74 -6.83 -1.28 2.52
CA TYR A 74 -8.12 -1.03 3.16
C TYR A 74 -9.24 -1.86 2.52
N HIS A 75 -9.33 -1.89 1.19
CA HIS A 75 -10.37 -2.65 0.48
C HIS A 75 -10.24 -4.16 0.68
N LEU A 76 -9.01 -4.69 0.71
CA LEU A 76 -8.75 -6.10 1.00
C LEU A 76 -9.18 -6.46 2.43
N GLN A 77 -8.83 -5.63 3.42
CA GLN A 77 -9.14 -5.86 4.84
C GLN A 77 -10.64 -5.74 5.14
N THR A 78 -11.36 -4.90 4.40
CA THR A 78 -12.81 -4.68 4.56
C THR A 78 -13.68 -5.56 3.66
N GLY A 79 -13.08 -6.33 2.75
CA GLY A 79 -13.80 -7.28 1.90
C GLY A 79 -14.50 -6.64 0.69
N HIS A 80 -14.05 -5.48 0.23
CA HIS A 80 -14.63 -4.79 -0.94
C HIS A 80 -14.14 -5.40 -2.26
N TYR A 81 -14.62 -6.60 -2.59
CA TYR A 81 -14.14 -7.37 -3.74
C TYR A 81 -14.25 -6.63 -5.09
N ASP A 82 -15.31 -5.85 -5.29
CA ASP A 82 -15.57 -5.12 -6.54
C ASP A 82 -14.77 -3.79 -6.65
N ALA A 83 -14.00 -3.43 -5.63
CA ALA A 83 -13.16 -2.24 -5.68
C ALA A 83 -12.02 -2.40 -6.71
N LEU A 84 -11.61 -1.29 -7.31
CA LEU A 84 -10.59 -1.27 -8.34
C LEU A 84 -9.30 -1.95 -7.84
N GLY A 85 -8.75 -2.85 -8.64
CA GLY A 85 -7.49 -3.53 -8.35
C GLY A 85 -7.60 -4.75 -7.41
N VAL A 86 -8.65 -4.86 -6.58
CA VAL A 86 -8.79 -5.93 -5.58
C VAL A 86 -8.83 -7.31 -6.22
N LYS A 87 -9.73 -7.53 -7.19
CA LYS A 87 -9.83 -8.80 -7.90
C LYS A 87 -8.51 -9.22 -8.55
N GLY A 88 -7.88 -8.29 -9.28
CA GLY A 88 -6.60 -8.56 -9.95
C GLY A 88 -5.48 -8.88 -8.95
N TYR A 89 -5.45 -8.19 -7.81
CA TYR A 89 -4.49 -8.46 -6.74
C TYR A 89 -4.67 -9.88 -6.17
N ILE A 90 -5.90 -10.28 -5.82
CA ILE A 90 -6.20 -11.61 -5.28
C ILE A 90 -5.78 -12.70 -6.27
N GLU A 91 -6.18 -12.58 -7.54
CA GLU A 91 -5.81 -13.55 -8.58
C GLU A 91 -4.29 -13.63 -8.77
N ASN A 92 -3.58 -12.50 -8.72
CA ASN A 92 -2.12 -12.47 -8.79
C ASN A 92 -1.46 -13.10 -7.57
N ALA A 93 -1.98 -12.85 -6.36
CA ALA A 93 -1.47 -13.41 -5.12
C ALA A 93 -1.63 -14.94 -5.10
N GLU A 94 -2.78 -15.46 -5.56
CA GLU A 94 -3.01 -16.90 -5.71
C GLU A 94 -2.01 -17.53 -6.69
N ARG A 95 -1.79 -16.90 -7.85
CA ARG A 95 -0.77 -17.34 -8.82
C ARG A 95 0.64 -17.32 -8.24
N ALA A 96 1.01 -16.25 -7.53
CA ALA A 96 2.32 -16.11 -6.92
C ALA A 96 2.56 -17.19 -5.86
N LYS A 97 1.55 -17.48 -5.03
CA LYS A 97 1.60 -18.56 -4.03
C LYS A 97 1.79 -19.92 -4.70
N ALA A 98 1.00 -20.23 -5.72
CA ALA A 98 1.11 -21.50 -6.45
C ALA A 98 2.52 -21.69 -7.05
N ASN A 99 3.10 -20.63 -7.61
CA ASN A 99 4.47 -20.66 -8.12
C ASN A 99 5.51 -20.91 -7.01
N ALA A 100 5.39 -20.21 -5.88
CA ALA A 100 6.30 -20.39 -4.75
C ALA A 100 6.25 -21.81 -4.16
N ASP A 101 5.03 -22.37 -4.02
CA ASP A 101 4.83 -23.73 -3.54
C ASP A 101 5.43 -24.77 -4.51
N ALA A 102 5.28 -24.56 -5.83
CA ALA A 102 5.87 -25.42 -6.85
C ALA A 102 7.41 -25.42 -6.81
N VAL A 103 8.03 -24.24 -6.65
CA VAL A 103 9.49 -24.11 -6.52
C VAL A 103 9.98 -24.83 -5.27
N ARG A 104 9.33 -24.62 -4.11
CA ARG A 104 9.69 -25.31 -2.87
C ARG A 104 9.62 -26.83 -3.00
N ALA A 105 8.55 -27.36 -3.60
CA ALA A 105 8.41 -28.79 -3.82
C ALA A 105 9.46 -29.36 -4.79
N GLN A 106 9.97 -28.55 -5.74
CA GLN A 106 11.07 -28.94 -6.60
C GLN A 106 12.39 -29.00 -5.83
N GLU A 107 12.68 -28.00 -5.00
CA GLU A 107 13.89 -27.96 -4.16
C GLU A 107 13.93 -29.14 -3.17
N GLU A 108 12.82 -29.45 -2.52
CA GLU A 108 12.71 -30.58 -1.60
C GLU A 108 12.99 -31.92 -2.28
N ARG A 109 12.48 -32.12 -3.51
CA ARG A 109 12.74 -33.33 -4.30
C ARG A 109 14.22 -33.46 -4.66
N LEU A 110 14.84 -32.38 -5.15
CA LEU A 110 16.27 -32.36 -5.48
C LEU A 110 17.15 -32.67 -4.25
N HIS A 111 16.80 -32.12 -3.08
CA HIS A 111 17.50 -32.41 -1.83
C HIS A 111 17.31 -33.85 -1.33
N HIS A 112 16.14 -34.45 -1.55
CA HIS A 112 15.89 -35.85 -1.19
C HIS A 112 16.70 -36.80 -2.09
N ASP A 113 16.73 -36.55 -3.40
CA ASP A 113 17.45 -37.39 -4.37
C ASP A 113 18.97 -37.32 -4.19
N GLN A 114 19.52 -36.17 -3.78
CA GLN A 114 20.94 -36.01 -3.44
C GLN A 114 21.37 -36.74 -2.15
N LYS A 115 20.44 -37.05 -1.24
CA LYS A 115 20.73 -37.80 -0.01
C LYS A 115 20.55 -39.32 -0.18
N ALA A 116 19.87 -39.72 -1.26
CA ALA A 116 19.55 -41.12 -1.54
C ALA A 116 20.53 -41.79 -2.53
N GLY A 117 21.41 -41.02 -3.18
CA GLY A 117 22.53 -41.50 -4.00
C GLY A 117 23.85 -41.46 -3.25
#